data_AF-A0AAN8GXI8-F1
#
_entry.id   AF-A0AAN8GXI8-F1
#
_cell.length_a   1.000
_cell.length_b   1.000
_cell.length_c   1.000
_cell.angle_alpha   90.00
_cell.angle_beta   90.00
_cell.angle_gamma   90.00
#
_symmetry.space_group_name_H-M   'P 1'
#
loop_
_entity.id
_entity.type
_entity.pdbx_description
1 polymer ?
#
loop_
_entity_poly.entity_id
_entity_poly.type
_entity_poly.pdbx_seq_one_letter_code
_entity_poly.pdbx_strand_id
1 'polypeptide(L)'
;MKKLGSKKPQKPIPRPQNPVQGMVFDFVTQQVFDISIMILICLNMVTMMVETDDQSDETENVLYWVNFIFIFVFTTEFLLKLFALRHYYFTNGWNIFDVVVVILSIVGMFLADIIEKYFVSPTLFRVIRLARIGRILRLIKSAKGIRTLLFALMMSLPALFNIGLLLFLVMFIFSIFGMSNFGYVRHGAGVDDLYNFETFGNSMIILFMITTSAGWDGLLLPILNYPPDCDPLLENPGTSVKGDCGNPSVGIFFFVMYIIISFLIVVNMYIAIILENFSVATEESADPLSEDDFETFYEIWEKFDPTASQFITFAKLADFADTLEHPLRVPKPNAIELIAMDLPMVSGDRIHCLDILFAFTKRVLGDSGELDMLRQQMEERFVAANPSKVSYEPITTTLRRKQEDVSARIIQNAYRIHLIRRGIIFKRRTFSNNKYENGGTNQEKKESTPSTASLPSYDSVTKPDKEKQDENKEEWARKEKDKNQKDEWESKC
;
A
#
# COMPACT_ATOMS: atom_id res chain seq x y z
N MET A 1 -2.24 5.37 -9.45
CA MET A 1 -1.12 5.94 -10.25
C MET A 1 -0.18 6.95 -9.54
N LYS A 2 -0.65 7.96 -8.79
CA LYS A 2 0.19 9.14 -8.37
C LYS A 2 1.53 8.90 -7.64
N LYS A 3 1.84 7.67 -7.18
CA LYS A 3 3.07 7.30 -6.46
C LYS A 3 4.16 6.61 -7.30
N LEU A 4 3.91 6.16 -8.54
CA LEU A 4 4.84 5.28 -9.28
C LEU A 4 6.30 5.80 -9.32
N GLY A 5 6.50 7.08 -9.61
CA GLY A 5 7.83 7.70 -9.71
C GLY A 5 8.52 8.09 -8.40
N SER A 6 7.95 7.78 -7.22
CA SER A 6 8.57 8.16 -5.91
C SER A 6 9.23 7.00 -5.16
N LYS A 7 8.80 5.76 -5.37
CA LYS A 7 9.49 4.58 -4.83
C LYS A 7 10.79 4.34 -5.60
N LYS A 8 11.77 3.76 -4.91
CA LYS A 8 13.09 3.41 -5.45
C LYS A 8 13.40 1.97 -5.04
N PRO A 9 14.21 1.21 -5.82
CA PRO A 9 14.89 0.05 -5.28
C PRO A 9 15.68 0.50 -4.05
N GLN A 10 15.46 -0.14 -2.90
CA GLN A 10 16.24 0.22 -1.72
C GLN A 10 17.62 -0.44 -1.82
N LYS A 11 18.53 -0.03 -0.93
CA LYS A 11 19.76 -0.79 -0.77
C LYS A 11 19.45 -1.93 0.20
N PRO A 12 19.56 -3.21 -0.21
CA PRO A 12 19.38 -4.31 0.73
C PRO A 12 20.38 -4.11 1.88
N ILE A 13 19.91 -4.32 3.12
CA ILE A 13 20.67 -3.92 4.31
C ILE A 13 22.03 -4.65 4.29
N PRO A 14 23.16 -3.93 4.30
CA PRO A 14 24.46 -4.52 4.03
C PRO A 14 24.86 -5.48 5.16
N ARG A 15 24.98 -6.78 4.82
CA ARG A 15 25.38 -7.83 5.76
C ARG A 15 26.69 -7.43 6.46
N PRO A 16 26.73 -7.39 7.80
CA PRO A 16 27.90 -6.90 8.54
C PRO A 16 29.12 -7.80 8.34
N GLN A 17 30.30 -7.18 8.21
CA GLN A 17 31.57 -7.87 7.94
C GLN A 17 32.05 -8.77 9.09
N ASN A 18 31.64 -8.49 10.33
CA ASN A 18 32.00 -9.28 11.51
C ASN A 18 31.28 -10.63 11.47
N PRO A 19 31.97 -11.80 11.52
CA PRO A 19 31.35 -13.09 11.27
C PRO A 19 30.22 -13.43 12.27
N VAL A 20 30.41 -13.12 13.56
CA VAL A 20 29.37 -13.32 14.60
C VAL A 20 28.13 -12.47 14.31
N GLN A 21 28.31 -11.21 13.94
CA GLN A 21 27.18 -10.33 13.61
C GLN A 21 26.52 -10.72 12.28
N GLY A 22 27.29 -11.26 11.33
CA GLY A 22 26.78 -11.86 10.09
C GLY A 22 25.89 -13.06 10.35
N MET A 23 26.28 -13.97 11.25
CA MET A 23 25.43 -15.10 11.67
C MET A 23 24.13 -14.64 12.35
N VAL A 24 24.19 -13.62 13.22
CA VAL A 24 22.98 -13.06 13.86
C VAL A 24 22.08 -12.37 12.82
N PHE A 25 22.65 -11.65 11.86
CA PHE A 25 21.91 -11.07 10.75
C PHE A 25 21.22 -12.15 9.91
N ASP A 26 21.94 -13.19 9.49
CA ASP A 26 21.40 -14.29 8.68
C ASP A 26 20.30 -15.08 9.42
N PHE A 27 20.35 -15.16 10.76
CA PHE A 27 19.32 -15.77 11.59
C PHE A 27 18.08 -14.89 11.72
N VAL A 28 18.27 -13.61 12.09
CA VAL A 28 17.20 -12.64 12.30
C VAL A 28 16.41 -12.32 11.02
N THR A 29 17.05 -12.39 9.85
CA THR A 29 16.41 -12.14 8.54
C THR A 29 15.65 -13.36 7.99
N GLN A 30 15.65 -14.52 8.67
CA GLN A 30 14.85 -15.67 8.24
C GLN A 30 13.36 -15.48 8.55
N GLN A 31 12.50 -15.77 7.57
CA GLN A 31 11.05 -15.74 7.73
C GLN A 31 10.54 -16.63 8.88
N VAL A 32 11.26 -17.73 9.19
CA VAL A 32 10.98 -18.61 10.33
C VAL A 32 11.13 -17.87 11.67
N PHE A 33 12.07 -16.93 11.79
CA PHE A 33 12.25 -16.11 12.99
C PHE A 33 11.02 -15.22 13.22
N ASP A 34 10.64 -14.40 12.22
CA ASP A 34 9.46 -13.52 12.33
C ASP A 34 8.14 -14.32 12.52
N ILE A 35 8.00 -15.51 11.92
CA ILE A 35 6.86 -16.40 12.19
C ILE A 35 6.85 -16.88 13.65
N SER A 36 8.01 -17.26 14.21
CA SER A 36 8.10 -17.71 15.60
C SER A 36 7.73 -16.60 16.60
N ILE A 37 8.16 -15.36 16.34
CA ILE A 37 7.77 -14.17 17.11
C ILE A 37 6.27 -13.92 16.99
N MET A 38 5.68 -14.03 15.78
CA MET A 38 4.24 -13.87 15.58
C MET A 38 3.43 -14.89 16.39
N ILE A 39 3.87 -16.16 16.45
CA ILE A 39 3.24 -17.20 17.28
C ILE A 39 3.34 -16.83 18.77
N LEU A 40 4.50 -16.34 19.23
CA LEU A 40 4.69 -15.90 20.62
C LEU A 40 3.80 -14.70 21.00
N ILE A 41 3.56 -13.76 20.06
CA ILE A 41 2.60 -12.66 20.27
C ILE A 41 1.17 -13.20 20.42
N CYS A 42 0.75 -14.16 19.58
CA CYS A 42 -0.55 -14.82 19.71
C CYS A 42 -0.68 -15.58 21.04
N LEU A 43 0.38 -16.26 21.49
CA LEU A 43 0.38 -16.93 22.80
C LEU A 43 0.29 -15.94 23.96
N ASN A 44 0.98 -14.79 23.89
CA ASN A 44 0.85 -13.75 24.93
C ASN A 44 -0.55 -13.10 24.93
N MET A 45 -1.19 -12.97 23.76
CA MET A 45 -2.60 -12.56 23.66
C MET A 45 -3.51 -13.55 24.42
N VAL A 46 -3.36 -14.86 24.19
CA VAL A 46 -4.14 -15.88 24.91
C VAL A 46 -3.92 -15.78 26.42
N THR A 47 -2.69 -15.54 26.90
CA THR A 47 -2.46 -15.38 28.35
C THR A 47 -3.15 -14.15 28.96
N MET A 48 -3.34 -13.07 28.20
CA MET A 48 -4.12 -11.91 28.66
C MET A 48 -5.63 -12.15 28.64
N MET A 49 -6.12 -13.18 27.91
CA MET A 49 -7.52 -13.60 27.91
C MET A 49 -7.88 -14.55 29.07
N VAL A 50 -6.89 -14.95 29.89
CA VAL A 50 -7.07 -15.82 31.07
C VAL A 50 -7.17 -15.00 32.37
N GLU A 51 -6.85 -13.70 32.33
CA GLU A 51 -7.00 -12.79 33.48
C GLU A 51 -8.47 -12.63 33.88
N THR A 52 -8.74 -12.81 35.18
CA THR A 52 -10.09 -12.72 35.78
C THR A 52 -10.03 -11.93 37.08
N ASP A 53 -11.14 -11.29 37.47
CA ASP A 53 -11.17 -10.37 38.62
C ASP A 53 -10.97 -11.12 39.96
N ASP A 54 -11.69 -12.22 40.15
CA ASP A 54 -11.55 -13.15 41.30
C ASP A 54 -10.54 -14.28 41.04
N GLN A 55 -9.31 -13.95 40.62
CA GLN A 55 -8.24 -14.94 40.40
C GLN A 55 -7.53 -15.35 41.71
N SER A 56 -6.97 -16.57 41.75
CA SER A 56 -6.19 -17.04 42.91
C SER A 56 -4.74 -16.57 42.88
N ASP A 57 -4.11 -16.43 44.05
CA ASP A 57 -2.70 -16.04 44.21
C ASP A 57 -1.74 -16.93 43.38
N GLU A 58 -2.02 -18.24 43.28
CA GLU A 58 -1.23 -19.15 42.45
C GLU A 58 -1.41 -18.87 40.95
N THR A 59 -2.64 -18.55 40.52
CA THR A 59 -2.93 -18.12 39.15
C THR A 59 -2.15 -16.85 38.81
N GLU A 60 -2.20 -15.83 39.68
CA GLU A 60 -1.54 -14.54 39.45
C GLU A 60 -0.01 -14.70 39.39
N ASN A 61 0.59 -15.47 40.31
CA ASN A 61 2.01 -15.76 40.33
C ASN A 61 2.47 -16.50 39.05
N VAL A 62 1.73 -17.53 38.61
CA VAL A 62 2.02 -18.23 37.34
C VAL A 62 1.93 -17.26 36.16
N LEU A 63 0.91 -16.40 36.11
CA LEU A 63 0.72 -15.45 35.02
C LEU A 63 1.76 -14.32 35.01
N TYR A 64 2.27 -13.91 36.17
CA TYR A 64 3.40 -13.00 36.31
C TYR A 64 4.67 -13.59 35.68
N TRP A 65 5.05 -14.82 36.04
CA TRP A 65 6.23 -15.50 35.48
C TRP A 65 6.11 -15.74 33.97
N VAL A 66 4.93 -16.11 33.49
CA VAL A 66 4.68 -16.26 32.05
C VAL A 66 4.80 -14.91 31.31
N ASN A 67 4.26 -13.82 31.88
CA ASN A 67 4.45 -12.47 31.31
C ASN A 67 5.91 -12.01 31.35
N PHE A 68 6.67 -12.34 32.40
CA PHE A 68 8.11 -12.07 32.48
C PHE A 68 8.88 -12.77 31.36
N ILE A 69 8.58 -14.06 31.10
CA ILE A 69 9.19 -14.83 29.99
C ILE A 69 8.90 -14.16 28.64
N PHE A 70 7.66 -13.73 28.37
CA PHE A 70 7.34 -12.99 27.14
C PHE A 70 8.10 -11.67 27.02
N ILE A 71 8.20 -10.88 28.09
CA ILE A 71 8.99 -9.63 28.10
C ILE A 71 10.47 -9.92 27.79
N PHE A 72 11.06 -10.95 28.42
CA PHE A 72 12.44 -11.35 28.18
C PHE A 72 12.68 -11.77 26.71
N VAL A 73 11.77 -12.54 26.12
CA VAL A 73 11.88 -12.99 24.73
C VAL A 73 11.74 -11.82 23.74
N PHE A 74 10.76 -10.93 23.91
CA PHE A 74 10.63 -9.74 23.04
C PHE A 74 11.77 -8.73 23.24
N THR A 75 12.35 -8.65 24.45
CA THR A 75 13.57 -7.85 24.68
C THR A 75 14.78 -8.46 23.97
N THR A 76 14.90 -9.79 23.98
CA THR A 76 15.95 -10.52 23.26
C THR A 76 15.79 -10.36 21.75
N GLU A 77 14.58 -10.43 21.22
CA GLU A 77 14.25 -10.16 19.82
C GLU A 77 14.74 -8.77 19.38
N PHE A 78 14.37 -7.73 20.13
CA PHE A 78 14.82 -6.36 19.90
C PHE A 78 16.35 -6.26 19.92
N LEU A 79 17.02 -6.81 20.93
CA LEU A 79 18.48 -6.74 21.04
C LEU A 79 19.18 -7.46 19.88
N LEU A 80 18.67 -8.60 19.44
CA LEU A 80 19.19 -9.32 18.26
C LEU A 80 18.99 -8.52 16.98
N LYS A 81 17.80 -7.95 16.76
CA LYS A 81 17.50 -7.12 15.57
C LYS A 81 18.32 -5.81 15.57
N LEU A 82 18.51 -5.17 16.72
CA LEU A 82 19.36 -3.99 16.86
C LEU A 82 20.83 -4.32 16.60
N PHE A 83 21.34 -5.43 17.16
CA PHE A 83 22.72 -5.88 16.94
C PHE A 83 22.98 -6.27 15.47
N ALA A 84 22.04 -6.94 14.81
CA ALA A 84 22.12 -7.25 13.39
C ALA A 84 22.10 -5.99 12.52
N LEU A 85 21.04 -5.18 12.63
CA LEU A 85 20.69 -4.13 11.66
C LEU A 85 21.33 -2.75 11.98
N ARG A 86 21.83 -2.54 13.20
CA ARG A 86 22.42 -1.26 13.65
C ARG A 86 21.45 -0.08 13.38
N HIS A 87 21.91 1.00 12.77
CA HIS A 87 21.08 2.15 12.43
C HIS A 87 19.93 1.84 11.44
N TYR A 88 20.06 0.80 10.59
CA TYR A 88 18.97 0.37 9.70
C TYR A 88 17.79 -0.27 10.46
N TYR A 89 17.94 -0.55 11.76
CA TYR A 89 16.81 -0.90 12.61
C TYR A 89 15.78 0.23 12.66
N PHE A 90 16.25 1.48 12.79
CA PHE A 90 15.42 2.67 13.01
C PHE A 90 14.88 3.30 11.72
N THR A 91 15.18 2.77 10.53
CA THR A 91 14.56 3.24 9.28
C THR A 91 13.19 2.61 9.02
N ASN A 92 12.80 1.59 9.79
CA ASN A 92 11.48 0.94 9.69
C ASN A 92 10.57 1.36 10.85
N GLY A 93 9.46 2.05 10.55
CA GLY A 93 8.50 2.50 11.56
C GLY A 93 7.91 1.38 12.43
N TRP A 94 7.74 0.16 11.88
CA TRP A 94 7.27 -1.00 12.64
C TRP A 94 8.29 -1.49 13.68
N ASN A 95 9.59 -1.31 13.41
CA ASN A 95 10.66 -1.64 14.34
C ASN A 95 10.78 -0.58 15.45
N ILE A 96 10.50 0.70 15.14
CA ILE A 96 10.38 1.76 16.16
C ILE A 96 9.19 1.46 17.09
N PHE A 97 8.03 1.14 16.53
CA PHE A 97 6.83 0.78 17.29
C PHE A 97 7.07 -0.44 18.20
N ASP A 98 7.72 -1.48 17.66
CA ASP A 98 8.15 -2.66 18.41
C ASP A 98 8.97 -2.28 19.66
N VAL A 99 10.00 -1.43 19.51
CA VAL A 99 10.82 -0.94 20.64
C VAL A 99 10.03 -0.14 21.65
N VAL A 100 9.14 0.77 21.21
CA VAL A 100 8.29 1.54 22.14
C VAL A 100 7.46 0.58 22.99
N VAL A 101 6.92 -0.50 22.41
CA VAL A 101 6.17 -1.52 23.15
C VAL A 101 7.06 -2.39 24.05
N VAL A 102 8.32 -2.69 23.67
CA VAL A 102 9.29 -3.35 24.57
C VAL A 102 9.59 -2.45 25.77
N ILE A 103 9.96 -1.19 25.53
CA ILE A 103 10.30 -0.23 26.58
C ILE A 103 9.11 -0.01 27.52
N LEU A 104 7.90 0.22 27.00
CA LEU A 104 6.70 0.36 27.83
C LEU A 104 6.38 -0.92 28.61
N SER A 105 6.71 -2.11 28.10
CA SER A 105 6.55 -3.38 28.83
C SER A 105 7.56 -3.53 29.97
N ILE A 106 8.83 -3.18 29.75
CA ILE A 106 9.88 -3.19 30.78
C ILE A 106 9.59 -2.14 31.85
N VAL A 107 9.27 -0.92 31.43
CA VAL A 107 8.85 0.18 32.30
C VAL A 107 7.63 -0.23 33.11
N GLY A 108 6.59 -0.78 32.49
CA GLY A 108 5.37 -1.18 33.20
C GLY A 108 5.55 -2.30 34.23
N MET A 109 6.57 -3.16 34.04
CA MET A 109 6.99 -4.14 35.03
C MET A 109 7.73 -3.48 36.19
N PHE A 110 8.86 -2.82 35.95
CA PHE A 110 9.66 -2.23 37.04
C PHE A 110 8.96 -1.06 37.75
N LEU A 111 8.03 -0.36 37.10
CA LEU A 111 7.19 0.63 37.77
C LEU A 111 6.09 0.00 38.64
N ALA A 112 5.68 -1.26 38.43
CA ALA A 112 4.75 -1.90 39.37
C ALA A 112 5.39 -2.01 40.76
N ASP A 113 6.55 -2.67 40.84
CA ASP A 113 7.33 -2.87 42.06
C ASP A 113 7.70 -1.54 42.77
N ILE A 114 7.89 -0.46 41.99
CA ILE A 114 8.22 0.87 42.51
C ILE A 114 6.95 1.64 42.92
N ILE A 115 5.84 1.55 42.18
CA ILE A 115 4.58 2.25 42.50
C ILE A 115 3.93 1.63 43.73
N GLU A 116 3.91 0.30 43.86
CA GLU A 116 3.44 -0.38 45.09
C GLU A 116 4.18 0.12 46.34
N LYS A 117 5.47 0.44 46.19
CA LYS A 117 6.35 0.92 47.27
C LYS A 117 6.30 2.44 47.53
N TYR A 118 5.86 3.26 46.56
CA TYR A 118 5.99 4.72 46.64
C TYR A 118 4.77 5.56 46.17
N PHE A 119 3.75 5.00 45.51
CA PHE A 119 2.63 5.75 44.91
C PHE A 119 1.27 5.06 45.04
N VAL A 120 0.39 5.66 45.87
CA VAL A 120 -0.91 5.08 46.25
C VAL A 120 -2.02 5.39 45.21
N SER A 121 -1.80 5.07 43.93
CA SER A 121 -2.77 5.29 42.85
C SER A 121 -3.08 4.01 42.05
N PRO A 122 -4.11 3.23 42.47
CA PRO A 122 -4.53 2.02 41.78
C PRO A 122 -4.97 2.24 40.32
N THR A 123 -5.47 3.43 39.99
CA THR A 123 -5.89 3.80 38.63
C THR A 123 -4.70 3.97 37.69
N LEU A 124 -3.59 4.59 38.14
CA LEU A 124 -2.37 4.69 37.35
C LEU A 124 -1.77 3.30 37.08
N PHE A 125 -1.77 2.41 38.07
CA PHE A 125 -1.33 1.03 37.91
C PHE A 125 -2.21 0.23 36.92
N ARG A 126 -3.54 0.44 36.93
CA ARG A 126 -4.44 -0.11 35.90
C ARG A 126 -4.10 0.41 34.50
N VAL A 127 -3.84 1.71 34.33
CA VAL A 127 -3.45 2.30 33.04
C VAL A 127 -2.10 1.78 32.54
N ILE A 128 -1.10 1.64 33.42
CA ILE A 128 0.19 1.02 33.07
C ILE A 128 -0.01 -0.44 32.61
N ARG A 129 -0.90 -1.19 33.28
CA ARG A 129 -1.31 -2.54 32.86
C ARG A 129 -2.11 -2.59 31.55
N LEU A 130 -2.49 -1.47 30.92
CA LEU A 130 -2.99 -1.45 29.54
C LEU A 130 -1.86 -1.41 28.50
N ALA A 131 -0.65 -0.96 28.84
CA ALA A 131 0.44 -0.78 27.86
C ALA A 131 0.88 -2.09 27.17
N ARG A 132 0.73 -3.24 27.86
CA ARG A 132 0.97 -4.59 27.30
C ARG A 132 0.03 -4.96 26.14
N ILE A 133 -1.14 -4.33 26.01
CA ILE A 133 -2.05 -4.48 24.85
C ILE A 133 -1.35 -4.04 23.55
N GLY A 134 -0.40 -3.10 23.64
CA GLY A 134 0.46 -2.69 22.52
C GLY A 134 1.25 -3.83 21.87
N ARG A 135 1.46 -4.96 22.57
CA ARG A 135 2.06 -6.17 21.99
C ARG A 135 1.14 -6.83 20.96
N ILE A 136 -0.17 -6.83 21.19
CA ILE A 136 -1.16 -7.40 20.27
C ILE A 136 -1.18 -6.61 18.95
N LEU A 137 -1.04 -5.28 19.03
CA LEU A 137 -0.96 -4.40 17.86
C LEU A 137 0.21 -4.73 16.91
N ARG A 138 1.25 -5.44 17.38
CA ARG A 138 2.34 -5.93 16.52
C ARG A 138 1.86 -6.90 15.43
N LEU A 139 0.76 -7.63 15.65
CA LEU A 139 0.16 -8.52 14.65
C LEU A 139 -0.28 -7.78 13.38
N ILE A 140 -0.60 -6.49 13.49
CA ILE A 140 -0.98 -5.61 12.36
C ILE A 140 0.16 -5.51 11.33
N LYS A 141 1.44 -5.56 11.77
CA LYS A 141 2.62 -5.56 10.89
C LYS A 141 2.53 -6.65 9.81
N SER A 142 2.13 -7.86 10.22
CA SER A 142 2.06 -9.05 9.36
C SER A 142 0.74 -9.17 8.60
N ALA A 143 -0.36 -8.67 9.17
CA ALA A 143 -1.71 -8.82 8.61
C ALA A 143 -1.99 -7.81 7.48
N LYS A 144 -1.45 -8.04 6.28
CA LYS A 144 -1.51 -7.13 5.11
C LYS A 144 -2.88 -6.45 4.92
N GLY A 145 -3.97 -7.21 4.85
CA GLY A 145 -5.32 -6.65 4.67
C GLY A 145 -5.81 -5.75 5.81
N ILE A 146 -5.39 -6.00 7.06
CA ILE A 146 -5.68 -5.11 8.20
C ILE A 146 -4.91 -3.79 8.02
N ARG A 147 -3.69 -3.81 7.49
CA ARG A 147 -2.94 -2.59 7.15
C ARG A 147 -3.66 -1.76 6.09
N THR A 148 -4.20 -2.40 5.05
CA THR A 148 -4.97 -1.71 3.99
C THR A 148 -6.23 -1.04 4.58
N LEU A 149 -7.01 -1.75 5.41
CA LEU A 149 -8.18 -1.19 6.08
C LEU A 149 -7.83 -0.02 7.02
N LEU A 150 -6.75 -0.14 7.80
CA LEU A 150 -6.27 0.94 8.67
C LEU A 150 -5.70 2.12 7.88
N PHE A 151 -5.10 1.89 6.71
CA PHE A 151 -4.64 2.95 5.81
C PHE A 151 -5.83 3.72 5.20
N ALA A 152 -6.85 3.02 4.70
CA ALA A 152 -8.09 3.63 4.21
C ALA A 152 -8.79 4.45 5.31
N LEU A 153 -8.88 3.90 6.53
CA LEU A 153 -9.37 4.64 7.70
C LEU A 153 -8.53 5.90 7.95
N MET A 154 -7.21 5.80 7.96
CA MET A 154 -6.30 6.93 8.16
C MET A 154 -6.45 8.02 7.07
N MET A 155 -6.67 7.62 5.82
CA MET A 155 -6.95 8.55 4.71
C MET A 155 -8.29 9.28 4.89
N SER A 156 -9.29 8.66 5.51
CA SER A 156 -10.59 9.29 5.82
C SER A 156 -10.57 10.24 7.05
N LEU A 157 -9.55 10.13 7.92
CA LEU A 157 -9.47 10.93 9.17
C LEU A 157 -9.56 12.46 8.97
N PRO A 158 -8.97 13.10 7.94
CA PRO A 158 -9.10 14.55 7.75
C PRO A 158 -10.54 15.00 7.47
N ALA A 159 -11.30 14.21 6.70
CA ALA A 159 -12.72 14.48 6.45
C ALA A 159 -13.55 14.28 7.73
N LEU A 160 -13.32 13.17 8.43
CA LEU A 160 -13.96 12.86 9.72
C LEU A 160 -13.67 13.94 10.77
N PHE A 161 -12.44 14.45 10.85
CA PHE A 161 -12.06 15.50 11.80
C PHE A 161 -12.81 16.81 11.56
N ASN A 162 -13.00 17.22 10.29
CA ASN A 162 -13.78 18.42 9.96
C ASN A 162 -15.26 18.29 10.39
N ILE A 163 -15.87 17.12 10.19
CA ILE A 163 -17.26 16.86 10.60
C ILE A 163 -17.36 16.73 12.13
N GLY A 164 -16.35 16.13 12.78
CA GLY A 164 -16.24 16.04 14.23
C GLY A 164 -16.09 17.41 14.90
N LEU A 165 -15.35 18.34 14.30
CA LEU A 165 -15.27 19.73 14.76
C LEU A 165 -16.61 20.47 14.64
N LEU A 166 -17.37 20.24 13.57
CA LEU A 166 -18.72 20.80 13.41
C LEU A 166 -19.68 20.24 14.48
N LEU A 167 -19.65 18.93 14.71
CA LEU A 167 -20.43 18.28 15.77
C LEU A 167 -20.05 18.81 17.16
N PHE A 168 -18.75 18.98 17.44
CA PHE A 168 -18.25 19.54 18.68
C PHE A 168 -18.69 20.99 18.89
N LEU A 169 -18.71 21.81 17.83
CA LEU A 169 -19.22 23.18 17.89
C LEU A 169 -20.73 23.21 18.21
N VAL A 170 -21.52 22.29 17.63
CA VAL A 170 -22.95 22.17 17.95
C VAL A 170 -23.15 21.70 19.41
N MET A 171 -22.40 20.70 19.88
CA MET A 171 -22.41 20.29 21.29
C MET A 171 -22.04 21.45 22.22
N PHE A 172 -21.01 22.22 21.89
CA PHE A 172 -20.60 23.39 22.66
C PHE A 172 -21.75 24.40 22.80
N ILE A 173 -22.38 24.80 21.70
CA ILE A 173 -23.49 25.77 21.70
C ILE A 173 -24.67 25.25 22.52
N PHE A 174 -25.07 24.00 22.32
CA PHE A 174 -26.18 23.40 23.06
C PHE A 174 -25.84 23.16 24.55
N SER A 175 -24.57 22.95 24.92
CA SER A 175 -24.18 22.78 26.33
C SER A 175 -24.39 24.06 27.13
N ILE A 176 -23.97 25.22 26.60
CA ILE A 176 -24.16 26.53 27.23
C ILE A 176 -25.65 26.88 27.34
N PHE A 177 -26.45 26.57 26.31
CA PHE A 177 -27.90 26.75 26.37
C PHE A 177 -28.55 25.81 27.39
N GLY A 178 -28.14 24.54 27.42
CA GLY A 178 -28.62 23.54 28.37
C GLY A 178 -28.36 23.95 29.82
N MET A 179 -27.13 24.37 30.15
CA MET A 179 -26.80 24.92 31.46
C MET A 179 -27.70 26.09 31.84
N SER A 180 -27.88 27.05 30.93
CA SER A 180 -28.64 28.28 31.17
C SER A 180 -30.16 28.07 31.33
N ASN A 181 -30.71 26.93 30.94
CA ASN A 181 -32.15 26.66 30.98
C ASN A 181 -32.53 25.48 31.88
N PHE A 182 -31.64 24.50 32.07
CA PHE A 182 -31.94 23.23 32.75
C PHE A 182 -31.03 22.93 33.95
N GLY A 183 -30.04 23.78 34.26
CA GLY A 183 -29.08 23.58 35.36
C GLY A 183 -29.65 23.63 36.79
N TYR A 184 -30.97 23.84 36.94
CA TYR A 184 -31.70 23.75 38.23
C TYR A 184 -32.91 22.81 38.14
N VAL A 185 -33.08 22.07 37.04
CA VAL A 185 -34.24 21.19 36.88
C VAL A 185 -34.14 20.01 37.84
N ARG A 186 -35.26 19.72 38.50
CA ARG A 186 -35.43 18.62 39.44
C ARG A 186 -34.82 17.32 38.91
N HIS A 187 -33.93 16.71 39.70
CA HIS A 187 -33.38 15.39 39.41
C HIS A 187 -34.50 14.33 39.29
N GLY A 188 -34.34 13.36 38.39
CA GLY A 188 -35.37 12.41 38.00
C GLY A 188 -34.86 11.32 37.05
N ALA A 189 -35.74 10.75 36.23
CA ALA A 189 -35.53 9.47 35.52
C ALA A 189 -34.30 9.37 34.60
N GLY A 190 -33.70 10.49 34.20
CA GLY A 190 -32.44 10.55 33.47
C GLY A 190 -31.60 11.80 33.79
N VAL A 191 -31.87 12.47 34.92
CA VAL A 191 -31.13 13.65 35.40
C VAL A 191 -30.74 13.38 36.85
N ASP A 192 -29.45 13.24 37.14
CA ASP A 192 -28.93 12.90 38.47
C ASP A 192 -27.67 13.70 38.84
N ASP A 193 -27.05 13.43 39.99
CA ASP A 193 -25.84 14.09 40.50
C ASP A 193 -24.64 14.09 39.52
N LEU A 194 -24.61 13.16 38.56
CA LEU A 194 -23.54 12.99 37.57
C LEU A 194 -23.96 13.41 36.16
N TYR A 195 -25.18 13.08 35.77
CA TYR A 195 -25.78 13.35 34.46
C TYR A 195 -26.80 14.50 34.57
N ASN A 196 -26.29 15.72 34.74
CA ASN A 196 -27.10 16.94 34.81
C ASN A 196 -26.57 18.07 33.91
N PHE A 197 -27.33 19.17 33.85
CA PHE A 197 -26.94 20.40 33.15
C PHE A 197 -26.29 21.45 34.09
N GLU A 198 -25.92 21.10 35.33
CA GLU A 198 -25.37 22.05 36.31
C GLU A 198 -23.99 22.59 35.88
N THR A 199 -23.19 21.76 35.19
CA THR A 199 -21.85 22.11 34.73
C THR A 199 -21.68 21.89 33.23
N PHE A 200 -20.69 22.57 32.65
CA PHE A 200 -20.31 22.40 31.24
C PHE A 200 -19.84 20.97 30.93
N GLY A 201 -19.11 20.33 31.86
CA GLY A 201 -18.64 18.95 31.71
C GLY A 201 -19.81 17.97 31.63
N ASN A 202 -20.72 18.03 32.59
CA ASN A 202 -21.89 17.14 32.66
C ASN A 202 -22.82 17.37 31.44
N SER A 203 -23.05 18.63 31.06
CA SER A 203 -23.81 19.01 29.87
C SER A 203 -23.22 18.46 28.58
N MET A 204 -21.90 18.49 28.42
CA MET A 204 -21.20 17.92 27.25
C MET A 204 -21.28 16.38 27.23
N ILE A 205 -21.26 15.71 28.39
CA ILE A 205 -21.45 14.26 28.50
C ILE A 205 -22.88 13.88 28.08
N ILE A 206 -23.90 14.59 28.55
CA ILE A 206 -25.29 14.40 28.12
C ILE A 206 -25.42 14.55 26.61
N LEU A 207 -24.90 15.65 26.04
CA LEU A 207 -25.04 15.93 24.60
C LEU A 207 -24.29 14.90 23.74
N PHE A 208 -23.13 14.42 24.19
CA PHE A 208 -22.45 13.30 23.56
C PHE A 208 -23.27 12.00 23.58
N MET A 209 -23.98 11.70 24.68
CA MET A 209 -24.90 10.57 24.74
C MET A 209 -26.07 10.75 23.76
N ILE A 210 -26.82 11.86 23.85
CA ILE A 210 -28.00 12.09 23.00
C ILE A 210 -27.68 12.40 21.54
N THR A 211 -26.40 12.61 21.17
CA THR A 211 -25.92 12.58 19.76
C THR A 211 -26.31 11.27 19.07
N THR A 212 -26.34 10.16 19.83
CA THR A 212 -26.75 8.83 19.33
C THR A 212 -28.25 8.59 19.43
N SER A 213 -29.03 9.59 19.86
CA SER A 213 -30.45 9.49 20.25
C SER A 213 -30.75 8.45 21.35
N ALA A 214 -29.76 8.06 22.16
CA ALA A 214 -29.96 7.22 23.33
C ALA A 214 -30.38 8.06 24.57
N GLY A 215 -31.42 7.62 25.29
CA GLY A 215 -31.80 8.16 26.62
C GLY A 215 -32.35 9.60 26.66
N TRP A 216 -32.63 10.22 25.52
CA TRP A 216 -33.13 11.61 25.44
C TRP A 216 -34.52 11.79 26.06
N ASP A 217 -35.31 10.72 26.11
CA ASP A 217 -36.64 10.65 26.73
C ASP A 217 -36.54 10.73 28.25
N GLY A 218 -35.64 9.96 28.87
CA GLY A 218 -35.36 10.03 30.31
C GLY A 218 -34.83 11.39 30.76
N LEU A 219 -34.06 12.06 29.90
CA LEU A 219 -33.56 13.42 30.11
C LEU A 219 -34.64 14.51 29.92
N LEU A 220 -35.56 14.32 28.97
CA LEU A 220 -36.64 15.27 28.71
C LEU A 220 -37.72 15.21 29.80
N LEU A 221 -38.02 14.01 30.35
CA LEU A 221 -39.11 13.81 31.31
C LEU A 221 -39.09 14.80 32.50
N PRO A 222 -38.00 15.01 33.26
CA PRO A 222 -37.98 15.99 34.35
C PRO A 222 -38.19 17.45 33.91
N ILE A 223 -37.81 17.77 32.67
CA ILE A 223 -37.96 19.11 32.07
C ILE A 223 -39.42 19.36 31.63
N LEU A 224 -40.22 18.29 31.46
CA LEU A 224 -41.67 18.37 31.19
C LEU A 224 -42.54 18.55 32.45
N ASN A 225 -41.96 18.44 33.66
CA ASN A 225 -42.73 18.47 34.90
C ASN A 225 -43.39 19.84 35.17
N TYR A 226 -44.59 19.78 35.74
CA TYR A 226 -45.34 20.92 36.28
C TYR A 226 -45.69 20.65 37.76
N PRO A 227 -46.04 21.67 38.56
CA PRO A 227 -46.55 21.45 39.91
C PRO A 227 -47.79 20.53 39.89
N PRO A 228 -47.87 19.50 40.76
CA PRO A 228 -47.10 19.33 42.00
C PRO A 228 -45.77 18.58 41.88
N ASP A 229 -45.38 18.10 40.69
CA ASP A 229 -44.18 17.26 40.50
C ASP A 229 -42.86 18.07 40.49
N CYS A 230 -42.96 19.40 40.59
CA CYS A 230 -41.88 20.36 40.82
C CYS A 230 -42.38 21.53 41.70
N ASP A 231 -41.48 22.20 42.40
CA ASP A 231 -41.74 23.38 43.23
C ASP A 231 -41.15 24.64 42.56
N PRO A 232 -41.97 25.62 42.13
CA PRO A 232 -41.49 26.85 41.51
C PRO A 232 -40.95 27.89 42.50
N LEU A 233 -41.03 27.63 43.81
CA LEU A 233 -40.59 28.53 44.88
C LEU A 233 -39.35 28.03 45.65
N LEU A 234 -38.84 26.83 45.31
CA LEU A 234 -37.65 26.24 45.94
C LEU A 234 -36.46 27.21 45.94
N GLU A 235 -35.84 27.44 47.10
CA GLU A 235 -34.69 28.34 47.22
C GLU A 235 -33.38 27.59 47.03
N ASN A 236 -32.74 27.75 45.86
CA ASN A 236 -31.46 27.11 45.52
C ASN A 236 -30.28 27.80 46.23
N PRO A 237 -29.65 27.19 47.26
CA PRO A 237 -28.72 27.89 48.15
C PRO A 237 -27.50 28.46 47.43
N GLY A 238 -27.14 29.71 47.73
CA GLY A 238 -26.00 30.39 47.11
C GLY A 238 -26.27 31.02 45.73
N THR A 239 -27.51 30.91 45.22
CA THR A 239 -27.91 31.51 43.94
C THR A 239 -29.08 32.48 44.10
N SER A 240 -29.38 33.26 43.06
CA SER A 240 -30.59 34.10 42.99
C SER A 240 -31.76 33.44 42.25
N VAL A 241 -31.61 32.18 41.82
CA VAL A 241 -32.61 31.45 41.00
C VAL A 241 -33.51 30.64 41.92
N LYS A 242 -34.83 30.71 41.71
CA LYS A 242 -35.82 29.94 42.48
C LYS A 242 -36.58 28.96 41.59
N GLY A 243 -36.95 27.84 42.21
CA GLY A 243 -37.69 26.73 41.62
C GLY A 243 -36.81 25.63 41.04
N ASP A 244 -37.38 24.42 40.95
CA ASP A 244 -36.81 23.25 40.25
C ASP A 244 -37.62 22.79 39.02
N CYS A 245 -38.67 23.55 38.67
CA CYS A 245 -39.51 23.30 37.49
C CYS A 245 -38.79 23.58 36.17
N GLY A 246 -38.91 22.65 35.21
CA GLY A 246 -38.48 22.86 33.83
C GLY A 246 -39.40 23.81 33.04
N ASN A 247 -38.99 24.12 31.81
CA ASN A 247 -39.82 24.79 30.82
C ASN A 247 -40.12 23.82 29.67
N PRO A 248 -41.30 23.19 29.62
CA PRO A 248 -41.58 22.10 28.68
C PRO A 248 -41.50 22.53 27.21
N SER A 249 -41.91 23.75 26.87
CA SER A 249 -41.81 24.29 25.50
C SER A 249 -40.35 24.44 25.05
N VAL A 250 -39.47 24.92 25.94
CA VAL A 250 -38.04 25.07 25.67
C VAL A 250 -37.34 23.71 25.66
N GLY A 251 -37.72 22.79 26.55
CA GLY A 251 -37.24 21.41 26.58
C GLY A 251 -37.54 20.66 25.28
N ILE A 252 -38.80 20.62 24.86
CA ILE A 252 -39.21 19.96 23.60
C ILE A 252 -38.45 20.57 22.41
N PHE A 253 -38.36 21.90 22.30
CA PHE A 253 -37.62 22.56 21.24
C PHE A 253 -36.13 22.18 21.25
N PHE A 254 -35.48 22.21 22.42
CA PHE A 254 -34.05 21.91 22.59
C PHE A 254 -33.73 20.47 22.16
N PHE A 255 -34.41 19.47 22.73
CA PHE A 255 -34.12 18.07 22.43
C PHE A 255 -34.46 17.70 20.98
N VAL A 256 -35.62 18.14 20.46
CA VAL A 256 -36.01 17.84 19.07
C VAL A 256 -35.08 18.50 18.06
N MET A 257 -34.72 19.77 18.24
CA MET A 257 -33.77 20.44 17.34
C MET A 257 -32.37 19.83 17.44
N TYR A 258 -31.91 19.47 18.65
CA TYR A 258 -30.62 18.83 18.81
C TYR A 258 -30.57 17.47 18.12
N ILE A 259 -31.59 16.62 18.28
CA ILE A 259 -31.67 15.29 17.65
C ILE A 259 -31.71 15.42 16.12
N ILE A 260 -32.46 16.37 15.56
CA ILE A 260 -32.50 16.60 14.11
C ILE A 260 -31.13 17.06 13.58
N ILE A 261 -30.48 18.02 14.24
CA ILE A 261 -29.18 18.56 13.80
C ILE A 261 -28.07 17.51 13.94
N SER A 262 -27.99 16.80 15.08
CA SER A 262 -26.99 15.75 15.30
C SER A 262 -27.19 14.58 14.33
N PHE A 263 -28.43 14.12 14.10
CA PHE A 263 -28.73 13.07 13.12
C PHE A 263 -28.27 13.47 11.70
N LEU A 264 -28.57 14.70 11.26
CA LEU A 264 -28.12 15.18 9.94
C LEU A 264 -26.58 15.22 9.83
N ILE A 265 -25.88 15.65 10.88
CA ILE A 265 -24.40 15.66 10.91
C ILE A 265 -23.84 14.23 10.88
N VAL A 266 -24.38 13.31 11.68
CA VAL A 266 -23.95 11.91 11.76
C VAL A 266 -24.24 11.14 10.47
N VAL A 267 -25.40 11.35 9.84
CA VAL A 267 -25.71 10.76 8.52
C VAL A 267 -24.76 11.27 7.44
N ASN A 268 -24.49 12.58 7.41
CA ASN A 268 -23.51 13.15 6.48
C ASN A 268 -22.08 12.61 6.73
N MET A 269 -21.72 12.34 8.00
CA MET A 269 -20.46 11.68 8.37
C MET A 269 -20.37 10.26 7.78
N TYR A 270 -21.41 9.44 7.94
CA TYR A 270 -21.46 8.10 7.37
C TYR A 270 -21.41 8.12 5.84
N ILE A 271 -22.17 9.01 5.19
CA ILE A 271 -22.16 9.16 3.72
C ILE A 271 -20.75 9.55 3.23
N ALA A 272 -20.08 10.51 3.89
CA ALA A 272 -18.72 10.90 3.54
C ALA A 272 -17.72 9.74 3.68
N ILE A 273 -17.77 9.00 4.79
CA ILE A 273 -16.90 7.83 5.02
C ILE A 273 -17.15 6.74 3.97
N ILE A 274 -18.42 6.45 3.65
CA ILE A 274 -18.77 5.42 2.66
C ILE A 274 -18.34 5.83 1.25
N LEU A 275 -18.54 7.10 0.86
CA LEU A 275 -18.10 7.61 -0.44
C LEU A 275 -16.57 7.62 -0.58
N GLU A 276 -15.84 8.03 0.45
CA GLU A 276 -14.36 8.02 0.45
C GLU A 276 -13.83 6.59 0.30
N ASN A 277 -14.33 5.65 1.13
CA ASN A 277 -13.91 4.24 1.05
C ASN A 277 -14.31 3.58 -0.29
N PHE A 278 -15.48 3.91 -0.85
CA PHE A 278 -15.90 3.42 -2.15
C PHE A 278 -15.07 4.03 -3.29
N SER A 279 -14.68 5.31 -3.18
CA SER A 279 -13.77 5.96 -4.12
C SER A 279 -12.39 5.29 -4.10
N VAL A 280 -11.81 5.07 -2.92
CA VAL A 280 -10.53 4.35 -2.74
C VAL A 280 -10.60 2.93 -3.31
N ALA A 281 -11.65 2.17 -2.98
CA ALA A 281 -11.84 0.81 -3.51
C ALA A 281 -12.08 0.78 -5.03
N THR A 282 -12.69 1.83 -5.59
CA THR A 282 -12.89 1.97 -7.04
C THR A 282 -11.58 2.36 -7.73
N GLU A 283 -10.77 3.27 -7.18
CA GLU A 283 -9.43 3.58 -7.70
C GLU A 283 -8.51 2.34 -7.65
N GLU A 284 -8.51 1.59 -6.55
CA GLU A 284 -7.68 0.38 -6.36
C GLU A 284 -8.11 -0.80 -7.23
N SER A 285 -9.37 -0.84 -7.71
CA SER A 285 -9.87 -1.88 -8.62
C SER A 285 -9.98 -1.45 -10.09
N ALA A 286 -9.88 -0.14 -10.39
CA ALA A 286 -9.86 0.39 -11.74
C ALA A 286 -8.43 0.59 -12.30
N ASP A 287 -7.43 0.90 -11.47
CA ASP A 287 -6.02 0.88 -11.86
C ASP A 287 -5.58 -0.60 -12.07
N PRO A 288 -5.11 -1.02 -13.27
CA PRO A 288 -4.66 -2.40 -13.51
C PRO A 288 -3.35 -2.79 -12.80
N LEU A 289 -2.80 -1.90 -11.96
CA LEU A 289 -1.53 -2.03 -11.26
C LEU A 289 -1.64 -1.37 -9.88
N SER A 290 -1.68 -2.18 -8.83
CA SER A 290 -1.78 -1.74 -7.43
C SER A 290 -0.46 -1.18 -6.91
N GLU A 291 -0.48 -0.49 -5.76
CA GLU A 291 0.76 -0.04 -5.12
C GLU A 291 1.64 -1.21 -4.62
N ASP A 292 1.02 -2.36 -4.31
CA ASP A 292 1.70 -3.59 -3.90
C ASP A 292 2.49 -4.23 -5.04
N ASP A 293 2.00 -4.20 -6.27
CA ASP A 293 2.68 -4.78 -7.45
C ASP A 293 4.07 -4.13 -7.65
N PHE A 294 4.17 -2.84 -7.37
CA PHE A 294 5.45 -2.11 -7.41
C PHE A 294 6.36 -2.44 -6.23
N GLU A 295 5.83 -2.75 -5.04
CA GLU A 295 6.65 -3.24 -3.92
C GLU A 295 7.20 -4.64 -4.24
N THR A 296 6.35 -5.57 -4.70
CA THR A 296 6.75 -6.92 -5.13
C THR A 296 7.78 -6.87 -6.26
N PHE A 297 7.64 -5.95 -7.22
CA PHE A 297 8.65 -5.72 -8.27
C PHE A 297 10.02 -5.34 -7.68
N TYR A 298 10.08 -4.41 -6.72
CA TYR A 298 11.35 -4.00 -6.11
C TYR A 298 11.94 -5.07 -5.17
N GLU A 299 11.12 -5.77 -4.39
CA GLU A 299 11.57 -6.91 -3.58
C GLU A 299 12.17 -8.05 -4.43
N ILE A 300 11.69 -8.22 -5.65
CA ILE A 300 12.27 -9.17 -6.61
C ILE A 300 13.51 -8.56 -7.28
N TRP A 301 13.52 -7.26 -7.61
CA TRP A 301 14.69 -6.58 -8.19
C TRP A 301 15.93 -6.66 -7.30
N GLU A 302 15.79 -6.46 -5.99
CA GLU A 302 16.91 -6.52 -5.03
C GLU A 302 17.63 -7.89 -5.01
N LYS A 303 16.93 -8.97 -5.38
CA LYS A 303 17.50 -10.32 -5.53
C LYS A 303 18.40 -10.44 -6.78
N PHE A 304 18.18 -9.61 -7.80
CA PHE A 304 18.92 -9.63 -9.08
C PHE A 304 20.03 -8.56 -9.15
N ASP A 305 19.90 -7.45 -8.42
CA ASP A 305 20.89 -6.37 -8.22
C ASP A 305 21.16 -6.10 -6.71
N PRO A 306 21.85 -7.00 -5.99
CA PRO A 306 22.18 -6.81 -4.57
C PRO A 306 23.08 -5.59 -4.28
N THR A 307 23.68 -5.01 -5.33
CA THR A 307 24.49 -3.79 -5.26
C THR A 307 23.69 -2.50 -5.27
N ALA A 308 22.38 -2.56 -5.56
CA ALA A 308 21.54 -1.40 -5.86
C ALA A 308 22.19 -0.44 -6.87
N SER A 309 22.78 -1.02 -7.92
CA SER A 309 23.34 -0.30 -9.07
C SER A 309 22.24 0.30 -9.96
N GLN A 310 21.01 -0.21 -9.82
CA GLN A 310 19.85 0.01 -10.67
C GLN A 310 20.02 -0.54 -12.09
N PHE A 311 20.91 -1.51 -12.31
CA PHE A 311 21.12 -2.17 -13.59
C PHE A 311 21.15 -3.70 -13.45
N ILE A 312 20.57 -4.42 -14.41
CA ILE A 312 20.81 -5.85 -14.62
C ILE A 312 21.40 -6.11 -16.02
N THR A 313 22.10 -7.23 -16.18
CA THR A 313 22.57 -7.70 -17.49
C THR A 313 21.41 -8.33 -18.27
N PHE A 314 21.38 -8.12 -19.60
CA PHE A 314 20.34 -8.66 -20.49
C PHE A 314 20.10 -10.17 -20.32
N ALA A 315 21.17 -10.94 -20.07
CA ALA A 315 21.08 -12.38 -19.82
C ALA A 315 20.20 -12.76 -18.60
N LYS A 316 20.08 -11.88 -17.58
CA LYS A 316 19.23 -12.10 -16.40
C LYS A 316 17.77 -11.67 -16.61
N LEU A 317 17.46 -10.87 -17.64
CA LEU A 317 16.14 -10.27 -17.83
C LEU A 317 15.04 -11.34 -17.98
N ALA A 318 15.33 -12.42 -18.71
CA ALA A 318 14.40 -13.53 -18.94
C ALA A 318 14.06 -14.32 -17.65
N ASP A 319 14.98 -14.38 -16.69
CA ASP A 319 14.75 -15.01 -15.39
C ASP A 319 14.02 -14.05 -14.44
N PHE A 320 14.41 -12.77 -14.41
CA PHE A 320 13.74 -11.74 -13.64
C PHE A 320 12.26 -11.62 -14.00
N ALA A 321 11.94 -11.48 -15.29
CA ALA A 321 10.56 -11.28 -15.76
C ALA A 321 9.64 -12.50 -15.51
N ASP A 322 10.20 -13.70 -15.48
CA ASP A 322 9.50 -14.95 -15.14
C ASP A 322 9.33 -15.14 -13.62
N THR A 323 10.17 -14.49 -12.80
CA THR A 323 10.12 -14.53 -11.32
C THR A 323 9.10 -13.54 -10.74
N LEU A 324 8.75 -12.48 -11.47
CA LEU A 324 7.72 -11.51 -11.07
C LEU A 324 6.34 -12.17 -10.87
N GLU A 325 5.49 -11.52 -10.07
CA GLU A 325 4.10 -11.94 -9.85
C GLU A 325 3.14 -11.30 -10.86
N HIS A 326 1.92 -11.84 -10.98
CA HIS A 326 0.90 -11.28 -11.86
C HIS A 326 0.39 -9.95 -11.27
N PRO A 327 0.26 -8.85 -12.05
CA PRO A 327 0.19 -8.80 -13.51
C PRO A 327 1.51 -8.52 -14.25
N LEU A 328 2.58 -8.16 -13.54
CA LEU A 328 3.86 -7.78 -14.16
C LEU A 328 4.68 -8.97 -14.71
N ARG A 329 4.30 -10.22 -14.37
CA ARG A 329 4.96 -11.45 -14.83
C ARG A 329 4.96 -11.61 -16.36
N VAL A 330 6.13 -11.95 -16.91
CA VAL A 330 6.33 -12.39 -18.29
C VAL A 330 6.83 -13.85 -18.29
N PRO A 331 5.94 -14.85 -18.32
CA PRO A 331 6.32 -16.25 -18.14
C PRO A 331 7.14 -16.79 -19.31
N LYS A 332 8.03 -17.76 -19.05
CA LYS A 332 8.83 -18.39 -20.12
C LYS A 332 7.95 -19.22 -21.08
N PRO A 333 8.22 -19.19 -22.41
CA PRO A 333 9.34 -18.55 -23.10
C PRO A 333 9.10 -17.07 -23.48
N ASN A 334 9.65 -16.16 -22.68
CA ASN A 334 9.44 -14.70 -22.77
C ASN A 334 10.42 -13.97 -23.73
N ALA A 335 11.38 -14.69 -24.32
CA ALA A 335 12.50 -14.08 -25.04
C ALA A 335 12.10 -13.29 -26.31
N ILE A 336 10.96 -13.59 -26.93
CA ILE A 336 10.45 -12.81 -28.09
C ILE A 336 9.82 -11.50 -27.60
N GLU A 337 8.99 -11.58 -26.56
CA GLU A 337 8.27 -10.46 -25.95
C GLU A 337 9.26 -9.40 -25.40
N LEU A 338 10.28 -9.84 -24.67
CA LEU A 338 11.33 -8.97 -24.10
C LEU A 338 12.25 -8.31 -25.16
N ILE A 339 12.26 -8.84 -26.38
CA ILE A 339 12.94 -8.22 -27.53
C ILE A 339 11.99 -7.23 -28.25
N ALA A 340 10.69 -7.53 -28.31
CA ALA A 340 9.68 -6.63 -28.87
C ALA A 340 9.43 -5.37 -28.03
N MET A 341 9.73 -5.41 -26.72
CA MET A 341 9.69 -4.24 -25.82
C MET A 341 10.78 -3.17 -26.09
N ASP A 342 11.73 -3.45 -26.99
CA ASP A 342 12.83 -2.55 -27.43
C ASP A 342 13.56 -1.79 -26.31
N LEU A 343 13.86 -2.49 -25.21
CA LEU A 343 14.48 -1.90 -24.02
C LEU A 343 15.84 -1.25 -24.33
N PRO A 344 16.10 -0.01 -23.88
CA PRO A 344 17.37 0.68 -24.07
C PRO A 344 18.49 0.02 -23.26
N MET A 345 19.69 -0.06 -23.84
CA MET A 345 20.84 -0.73 -23.25
C MET A 345 22.09 0.15 -23.18
N VAL A 346 22.76 0.05 -22.04
CA VAL A 346 24.01 0.74 -21.68
C VAL A 346 25.18 -0.24 -21.81
N SER A 347 26.40 0.30 -21.92
CA SER A 347 27.65 -0.45 -22.09
C SER A 347 27.76 -1.71 -21.19
N GLY A 348 28.09 -2.84 -21.82
CA GLY A 348 28.18 -4.15 -21.17
C GLY A 348 26.88 -4.96 -21.16
N ASP A 349 26.00 -4.79 -22.16
CA ASP A 349 24.68 -5.42 -22.28
C ASP A 349 23.84 -5.27 -20.98
N ARG A 350 23.77 -4.04 -20.44
CA ARG A 350 23.06 -3.69 -19.20
C ARG A 350 21.82 -2.84 -19.45
N ILE A 351 20.76 -3.08 -18.67
CA ILE A 351 19.45 -2.42 -18.78
C ILE A 351 19.12 -1.77 -17.43
N HIS A 352 18.53 -0.57 -17.43
CA HIS A 352 18.17 0.16 -16.20
C HIS A 352 16.83 -0.32 -15.61
N CYS A 353 16.71 -0.22 -14.29
CA CYS A 353 15.51 -0.59 -13.54
C CYS A 353 14.25 0.17 -13.97
N LEU A 354 14.35 1.47 -14.27
CA LEU A 354 13.20 2.30 -14.63
C LEU A 354 12.68 1.94 -16.02
N ASP A 355 13.58 1.71 -16.98
CA ASP A 355 13.21 1.30 -18.34
C ASP A 355 12.47 -0.05 -18.37
N ILE A 356 12.92 -1.03 -17.57
CA ILE A 356 12.23 -2.33 -17.42
C ILE A 356 10.86 -2.15 -16.76
N LEU A 357 10.79 -1.40 -15.65
CA LEU A 357 9.52 -1.16 -14.97
C LEU A 357 8.53 -0.42 -15.87
N PHE A 358 9.00 0.58 -16.63
CA PHE A 358 8.18 1.31 -17.59
C PHE A 358 7.66 0.41 -18.71
N ALA A 359 8.51 -0.44 -19.31
CA ALA A 359 8.09 -1.35 -20.37
C ALA A 359 7.06 -2.39 -19.88
N PHE A 360 7.22 -2.92 -18.67
CA PHE A 360 6.26 -3.90 -18.12
C PHE A 360 4.95 -3.21 -17.70
N THR A 361 5.03 -1.98 -17.18
CA THR A 361 3.87 -1.11 -16.93
C THR A 361 3.12 -0.81 -18.24
N LYS A 362 3.85 -0.45 -19.31
CA LYS A 362 3.30 -0.21 -20.67
C LYS A 362 2.61 -1.45 -21.23
N ARG A 363 3.16 -2.64 -21.00
CA ARG A 363 2.53 -3.91 -21.42
C ARG A 363 1.17 -4.13 -20.74
N VAL A 364 1.05 -3.83 -19.44
CA VAL A 364 -0.18 -4.07 -18.66
C VAL A 364 -1.24 -3.00 -18.90
N LEU A 365 -0.84 -1.72 -19.03
CA LEU A 365 -1.77 -0.60 -19.24
C LEU A 365 -2.15 -0.40 -20.72
N GLY A 366 -1.36 -0.90 -21.66
CA GLY A 366 -1.53 -0.66 -23.09
C GLY A 366 -0.89 0.65 -23.57
N ASP A 367 -1.02 0.90 -24.88
CA ASP A 367 -0.40 2.06 -25.53
C ASP A 367 -1.38 3.24 -25.62
N SER A 368 -1.46 4.03 -24.55
CA SER A 368 -2.21 5.29 -24.52
C SER A 368 -1.26 6.49 -24.50
N GLY A 369 -1.65 7.61 -25.12
CA GLY A 369 -0.85 8.84 -25.12
C GLY A 369 -0.66 9.46 -23.74
N GLU A 370 -1.50 9.09 -22.76
CA GLU A 370 -1.35 9.46 -21.35
C GLU A 370 -0.12 8.78 -20.73
N LEU A 371 0.29 7.61 -21.22
CA LEU A 371 1.41 6.85 -20.69
C LEU A 371 2.76 7.49 -21.01
N ASP A 372 2.90 8.19 -22.15
CA ASP A 372 4.13 8.93 -22.45
C ASP A 372 4.22 10.22 -21.62
N MET A 373 3.09 10.84 -21.26
CA MET A 373 3.08 11.89 -20.23
C MET A 373 3.41 11.33 -18.83
N LEU A 374 2.90 10.13 -18.50
CA LEU A 374 3.24 9.41 -17.28
C LEU A 374 4.74 9.09 -17.23
N ARG A 375 5.34 8.68 -18.37
CA ARG A 375 6.79 8.45 -18.52
C ARG A 375 7.57 9.70 -18.12
N GLN A 376 7.25 10.84 -18.72
CA GLN A 376 7.92 12.10 -18.42
C GLN A 376 7.77 12.49 -16.94
N GLN A 377 6.57 12.37 -16.36
CA GLN A 377 6.38 12.63 -14.92
C GLN A 377 7.15 11.65 -14.01
N MET A 378 7.32 10.39 -14.41
CA MET A 378 8.11 9.42 -13.66
C MET A 378 9.60 9.69 -13.78
N GLU A 379 10.11 10.02 -14.98
CA GLU A 379 11.51 10.40 -15.20
C GLU A 379 11.86 11.69 -14.46
N GLU A 380 11.04 12.75 -14.57
CA GLU A 380 11.23 14.01 -13.84
C GLU A 380 11.27 13.80 -12.33
N ARG A 381 10.33 13.01 -11.76
CA ARG A 381 10.32 12.70 -10.32
C ARG A 381 11.50 11.83 -9.91
N PHE A 382 11.90 10.86 -10.73
CA PHE A 382 13.04 9.98 -10.44
C PHE A 382 14.38 10.74 -10.47
N VAL A 383 14.52 11.71 -11.38
CA VAL A 383 15.65 12.64 -11.46
C VAL A 383 15.64 13.63 -10.28
N ALA A 384 14.50 14.27 -9.99
CA ALA A 384 14.36 15.16 -8.84
C ALA A 384 14.66 14.45 -7.50
N ALA A 385 14.28 13.17 -7.40
CA ALA A 385 14.59 12.34 -6.24
C ALA A 385 16.05 11.83 -6.21
N ASN A 386 16.81 11.87 -7.32
CA ASN A 386 18.22 11.43 -7.41
C ASN A 386 19.11 12.46 -8.16
N PRO A 387 19.38 13.66 -7.60
CA PRO A 387 20.19 14.68 -8.27
C PRO A 387 21.65 14.30 -8.57
N SER A 388 22.14 13.19 -8.00
CA SER A 388 23.54 12.77 -8.04
C SER A 388 23.85 11.67 -9.07
N LYS A 389 22.97 11.41 -10.04
CA LYS A 389 23.18 10.34 -11.03
C LYS A 389 23.62 10.89 -12.39
N VAL A 390 24.71 10.32 -12.92
CA VAL A 390 25.22 10.59 -14.27
C VAL A 390 24.17 10.18 -15.31
N SER A 391 23.96 11.02 -16.32
CA SER A 391 23.14 10.72 -17.49
C SER A 391 23.67 9.48 -18.22
N TYR A 392 22.84 8.46 -18.39
CA TYR A 392 23.20 7.29 -19.19
C TYR A 392 22.70 7.49 -20.62
N GLU A 393 23.62 7.58 -21.57
CA GLU A 393 23.28 7.57 -22.99
C GLU A 393 23.02 6.11 -23.42
N PRO A 394 21.84 5.76 -23.97
CA PRO A 394 21.58 4.43 -24.49
C PRO A 394 22.36 4.20 -25.78
N ILE A 395 23.14 3.13 -25.84
CA ILE A 395 24.08 2.86 -26.94
C ILE A 395 23.44 1.96 -28.01
N THR A 396 22.52 1.07 -27.59
CA THR A 396 21.77 0.15 -28.44
C THR A 396 20.48 -0.27 -27.72
N THR A 397 19.62 -1.06 -28.36
CA THR A 397 18.35 -1.56 -27.79
C THR A 397 18.26 -3.09 -27.91
N THR A 398 17.31 -3.74 -27.21
CA THR A 398 17.18 -5.21 -27.28
C THR A 398 16.86 -5.72 -28.69
N LEU A 399 16.03 -5.01 -29.45
CA LEU A 399 15.73 -5.34 -30.86
C LEU A 399 16.96 -5.15 -31.74
N ARG A 400 17.62 -4.00 -31.65
CA ARG A 400 18.84 -3.71 -32.43
C ARG A 400 19.95 -4.72 -32.15
N ARG A 401 20.23 -5.00 -30.87
CA ARG A 401 21.25 -5.98 -30.47
C ARG A 401 20.94 -7.39 -30.97
N LYS A 402 19.66 -7.77 -31.04
CA LYS A 402 19.20 -9.03 -31.65
C LYS A 402 19.44 -9.04 -33.17
N GLN A 403 19.16 -7.94 -33.85
CA GLN A 403 19.38 -7.79 -35.30
C GLN A 403 20.87 -7.82 -35.64
N GLU A 404 21.72 -7.22 -34.82
CA GLU A 404 23.19 -7.32 -34.88
C GLU A 404 23.66 -8.78 -34.71
N ASP A 405 23.13 -9.52 -33.73
CA ASP A 405 23.48 -10.93 -33.48
C ASP A 405 23.04 -11.86 -34.62
N VAL A 406 21.87 -11.63 -35.21
CA VAL A 406 21.38 -12.35 -36.40
C VAL A 406 22.23 -12.03 -37.62
N SER A 407 22.54 -10.74 -37.85
CA SER A 407 23.40 -10.29 -38.96
C SER A 407 24.80 -10.90 -38.85
N ALA A 408 25.39 -10.91 -37.65
CA ALA A 408 26.67 -11.55 -37.39
C ALA A 408 26.65 -13.06 -37.71
N ARG A 409 25.59 -13.79 -37.34
CA ARG A 409 25.44 -15.21 -37.69
C ARG A 409 25.29 -15.44 -39.19
N ILE A 410 24.54 -14.58 -39.89
CA ILE A 410 24.38 -14.65 -41.35
C ILE A 410 25.73 -14.39 -42.04
N ILE A 411 26.44 -13.34 -41.66
CA ILE A 411 27.77 -12.99 -42.21
C ILE A 411 28.78 -14.11 -41.91
N GLN A 412 28.83 -14.64 -40.69
CA GLN A 412 29.72 -15.74 -40.33
C GLN A 412 29.41 -17.03 -41.12
N ASN A 413 28.13 -17.36 -41.32
CA ASN A 413 27.75 -18.52 -42.13
C ASN A 413 28.06 -18.31 -43.62
N ALA A 414 27.77 -17.14 -44.18
CA ALA A 414 28.15 -16.78 -45.55
C ALA A 414 29.67 -16.84 -45.76
N TYR A 415 30.45 -16.33 -44.80
CA TYR A 415 31.92 -16.38 -44.82
C TYR A 415 32.46 -17.82 -44.69
N ARG A 416 31.88 -18.65 -43.82
CA ARG A 416 32.20 -20.09 -43.73
C ARG A 416 31.91 -20.81 -45.05
N ILE A 417 30.75 -20.56 -45.65
CA ILE A 417 30.36 -21.12 -46.97
C ILE A 417 31.30 -20.62 -48.07
N HIS A 418 31.73 -19.35 -48.03
CA HIS A 418 32.72 -18.79 -48.95
C HIS A 418 34.08 -19.49 -48.80
N LEU A 419 34.60 -19.67 -47.58
CA LEU A 419 35.86 -20.39 -47.32
C LEU A 419 35.82 -21.85 -47.78
N ILE A 420 34.68 -22.52 -47.61
CA ILE A 420 34.44 -23.88 -48.14
C ILE A 420 34.46 -23.87 -49.68
N ARG A 421 33.72 -22.95 -50.33
CA ARG A 421 33.71 -22.79 -51.80
C ARG A 421 35.07 -22.41 -52.38
N ARG A 422 35.94 -21.72 -51.63
CA ARG A 422 37.32 -21.40 -52.02
C ARG A 422 38.33 -22.52 -51.72
N GLY A 423 37.90 -23.67 -51.22
CA GLY A 423 38.76 -24.84 -50.95
C GLY A 423 39.71 -24.70 -49.74
N ILE A 424 39.58 -23.63 -48.96
CA ILE A 424 40.52 -23.32 -47.86
C ILE A 424 40.32 -24.25 -46.64
N ILE A 425 39.16 -24.91 -46.53
CA ILE A 425 38.86 -25.88 -45.47
C ILE A 425 38.87 -27.32 -46.03
N PHE A 426 40.05 -27.79 -46.46
CA PHE A 426 40.26 -29.22 -46.73
C PHE A 426 41.63 -29.74 -46.24
N LYS A 427 42.06 -29.36 -45.03
CA LYS A 427 43.30 -29.92 -44.44
C LYS A 427 43.36 -30.00 -42.90
N ARG A 428 42.29 -30.47 -42.25
CA ARG A 428 42.39 -30.96 -40.84
C ARG A 428 41.37 -32.04 -40.42
N ARG A 429 41.26 -33.14 -41.18
CA ARG A 429 40.61 -34.38 -40.70
C ARG A 429 41.11 -35.66 -41.39
N THR A 430 42.42 -35.88 -41.36
CA THR A 430 43.06 -37.14 -41.76
C THR A 430 44.12 -37.56 -40.74
N PHE A 431 43.67 -38.06 -39.59
CA PHE A 431 44.38 -39.10 -38.79
C PHE A 431 43.50 -39.54 -37.62
N SER A 432 42.74 -40.62 -37.81
CA SER A 432 42.88 -41.85 -37.02
C SER A 432 41.78 -42.82 -37.44
N ASN A 433 42.15 -43.99 -37.98
CA ASN A 433 41.26 -45.14 -37.97
C ASN A 433 41.26 -45.71 -36.56
N ASN A 434 40.09 -46.00 -36.01
CA ASN A 434 39.94 -47.22 -35.24
C ASN A 434 38.51 -47.75 -35.31
N LYS A 435 38.40 -49.07 -35.41
CA LYS A 435 37.13 -49.80 -35.24
C LYS A 435 36.56 -49.54 -33.85
N TYR A 436 35.24 -49.54 -33.71
CA TYR A 436 34.51 -50.70 -33.18
C TYR A 436 33.05 -50.69 -33.65
N GLU A 437 32.33 -51.79 -33.41
CA GLU A 437 31.10 -52.17 -34.12
C GLU A 437 29.83 -51.93 -33.30
N ASN A 438 28.68 -52.05 -33.98
CA ASN A 438 27.31 -52.14 -33.45
C ASN A 438 26.68 -50.84 -32.89
N GLY A 439 25.38 -50.60 -33.08
CA GLY A 439 24.44 -51.35 -33.92
C GLY A 439 22.98 -50.87 -33.78
N GLY A 440 22.25 -50.81 -34.91
CA GLY A 440 20.83 -50.44 -34.99
C GLY A 440 20.51 -48.93 -34.80
N THR A 441 19.40 -48.39 -35.30
CA THR A 441 18.48 -48.86 -36.37
C THR A 441 17.62 -47.66 -36.83
N ASN A 442 17.24 -47.60 -38.13
CA ASN A 442 16.15 -46.77 -38.72
C ASN A 442 16.34 -45.21 -38.66
N GLN A 443 16.39 -44.39 -39.73
CA GLN A 443 15.84 -44.42 -41.13
C GLN A 443 14.31 -44.55 -41.21
N GLU A 444 13.49 -43.78 -41.98
CA GLU A 444 13.60 -42.54 -42.79
C GLU A 444 12.35 -41.63 -42.51
N LYS A 445 11.85 -40.59 -43.23
CA LYS A 445 12.11 -39.78 -44.47
C LYS A 445 11.28 -38.47 -44.35
N LYS A 446 11.53 -37.27 -44.91
CA LYS A 446 12.55 -36.67 -45.82
C LYS A 446 12.20 -36.37 -47.30
N GLU A 447 10.96 -35.94 -47.60
CA GLU A 447 10.46 -35.38 -48.88
C GLU A 447 9.56 -34.15 -48.58
N SER A 448 9.31 -33.15 -49.46
CA SER A 448 9.88 -32.74 -50.75
C SER A 448 9.48 -31.28 -51.09
N THR A 449 10.34 -30.49 -51.76
CA THR A 449 10.00 -29.20 -52.43
C THR A 449 9.24 -29.43 -53.76
N PRO A 450 8.54 -28.45 -54.41
CA PRO A 450 9.04 -27.08 -54.69
C PRO A 450 8.03 -25.91 -54.86
N SER A 451 8.59 -24.74 -55.24
CA SER A 451 8.04 -23.70 -56.15
C SER A 451 7.38 -22.40 -55.64
N THR A 452 8.01 -21.29 -56.08
CA THR A 452 7.46 -19.97 -56.51
C THR A 452 6.50 -19.16 -55.63
N ALA A 453 7.04 -18.08 -55.04
CA ALA A 453 6.50 -16.72 -55.14
C ALA A 453 7.66 -15.71 -55.14
N SER A 454 7.47 -14.49 -55.68
CA SER A 454 8.51 -13.46 -55.84
C SER A 454 8.66 -12.54 -54.63
N LEU A 455 9.87 -12.00 -54.43
CA LEU A 455 10.17 -10.96 -53.45
C LEU A 455 9.77 -9.57 -53.98
N PRO A 456 9.08 -8.72 -53.17
CA PRO A 456 9.03 -7.28 -53.40
C PRO A 456 10.40 -6.60 -53.15
N SER A 457 10.64 -5.46 -53.79
CA SER A 457 11.87 -4.67 -53.60
C SER A 457 11.90 -3.94 -52.25
N TYR A 458 13.10 -3.73 -51.71
CA TYR A 458 13.33 -3.09 -50.41
C TYR A 458 13.76 -1.63 -50.58
N ASP A 459 12.81 -0.73 -50.87
CA ASP A 459 13.06 0.70 -51.01
C ASP A 459 11.81 1.52 -50.61
N SER A 460 11.75 2.04 -49.37
CA SER A 460 10.75 3.04 -48.89
C SER A 460 10.82 3.33 -47.37
N VAL A 461 12.00 3.43 -46.74
CA VAL A 461 12.13 3.75 -45.30
C VAL A 461 13.06 4.94 -45.01
N THR A 462 12.91 6.04 -45.77
CA THR A 462 13.36 7.40 -45.39
C THR A 462 12.60 8.49 -46.16
N LYS A 463 11.37 8.83 -45.75
CA LYS A 463 10.69 10.09 -46.08
C LYS A 463 9.71 10.46 -44.95
N PRO A 464 9.57 11.74 -44.57
CA PRO A 464 8.70 12.17 -43.47
C PRO A 464 7.22 12.27 -43.89
N ASP A 465 6.29 11.95 -42.98
CA ASP A 465 4.85 11.78 -43.25
C ASP A 465 4.04 13.07 -43.57
N LYS A 466 4.69 14.16 -43.97
CA LYS A 466 3.98 15.37 -44.46
C LYS A 466 3.43 15.24 -45.88
N GLU A 467 4.10 14.51 -46.78
CA GLU A 467 3.63 14.36 -48.17
C GLU A 467 2.33 13.54 -48.26
N LYS A 468 2.18 12.48 -47.45
CA LYS A 468 1.00 11.59 -47.46
C LYS A 468 -0.31 12.29 -47.08
N GLN A 469 -0.26 13.39 -46.33
CA GLN A 469 -1.46 14.05 -45.81
C GLN A 469 -2.12 14.98 -46.84
N ASP A 470 -1.34 15.48 -47.81
CA ASP A 470 -1.86 16.31 -48.90
C ASP A 470 -2.24 15.47 -50.13
N GLU A 471 -1.54 14.36 -50.42
CA GLU A 471 -2.00 13.39 -51.45
C GLU A 471 -3.41 12.84 -51.14
N ASN A 472 -3.69 12.49 -49.87
CA ASN A 472 -5.03 12.03 -49.46
C ASN A 472 -6.10 13.11 -49.61
N LYS A 473 -5.77 14.40 -49.42
CA LYS A 473 -6.72 15.50 -49.65
C LYS A 473 -7.00 15.70 -51.14
N GLU A 474 -5.99 15.62 -52.00
CA GLU A 474 -6.20 15.68 -53.44
C GLU A 474 -7.04 14.50 -53.95
N GLU A 475 -6.78 13.28 -53.47
CA GLU A 475 -7.54 12.10 -53.90
C GLU A 475 -9.01 12.17 -53.43
N TRP A 476 -9.27 12.70 -52.23
CA TRP A 476 -10.63 12.96 -51.73
C TRP A 476 -11.34 14.03 -52.57
N ALA A 477 -10.67 15.17 -52.83
CA ALA A 477 -11.21 16.26 -53.63
C ALA A 477 -11.47 15.89 -55.12
N ARG A 478 -10.74 14.90 -55.67
CA ARG A 478 -11.03 14.32 -56.99
C ARG A 478 -12.27 13.43 -56.93
N LYS A 479 -12.34 12.51 -55.96
CA LYS A 479 -13.50 11.60 -55.78
C LYS A 479 -14.82 12.36 -55.54
N GLU A 480 -14.78 13.50 -54.85
CA GLU A 480 -15.97 14.33 -54.63
C GLU A 480 -16.41 15.10 -55.90
N LYS A 481 -15.47 15.51 -56.76
CA LYS A 481 -15.78 16.09 -58.09
C LYS A 481 -16.37 15.06 -59.06
N ASP A 482 -15.78 13.87 -59.14
CA ASP A 482 -16.28 12.79 -60.00
C ASP A 482 -17.69 12.37 -59.60
N LYS A 483 -18.00 12.39 -58.30
CA LYS A 483 -19.34 12.11 -57.78
C LYS A 483 -20.35 13.18 -58.20
N ASN A 484 -20.05 14.46 -57.97
CA ASN A 484 -20.93 15.56 -58.40
C ASN A 484 -21.16 15.59 -59.92
N GLN A 485 -20.15 15.25 -60.75
CA GLN A 485 -20.34 15.12 -62.20
C GLN A 485 -21.23 13.94 -62.60
N LYS A 486 -21.23 12.85 -61.84
CA LYS A 486 -22.11 11.70 -62.08
C LYS A 486 -23.55 12.02 -61.69
N ASP A 487 -23.74 12.65 -60.54
CA ASP A 487 -25.05 13.08 -60.04
C ASP A 487 -25.67 14.16 -60.97
N GLU A 488 -24.86 15.04 -61.58
CA GLU A 488 -25.35 15.99 -62.60
C GLU A 488 -25.73 15.30 -63.93
N TRP A 489 -25.05 14.22 -64.33
CA TRP A 489 -25.41 13.41 -65.51
C TRP A 489 -26.71 12.64 -65.30
N GLU A 490 -26.88 12.00 -64.14
CA GLU A 490 -28.07 11.20 -63.81
C GLU A 490 -29.34 12.07 -63.59
N SER A 491 -29.20 13.41 -63.51
CA SER A 491 -30.31 14.37 -63.45
C SER A 491 -30.80 14.92 -64.82
N LYS A 492 -30.23 14.46 -65.95
CA LYS A 492 -30.50 14.98 -67.31
C LYS A 492 -30.78 13.89 -68.36
N CYS A 493 -31.36 12.75 -67.95
CA CYS A 493 -31.90 11.70 -68.82
C CYS A 493 -33.31 11.32 -68.38
#